data_AF-A0A9J7LYK3-F1
#
_entry.id   AF-A0A9J7LYK3-F1
#
_cell.length_a   1.000
_cell.length_b   1.000
_cell.length_c   1.000
_cell.angle_alpha   90.00
_cell.angle_beta   90.00
_cell.angle_gamma   90.00
#
_symmetry.space_group_name_H-M   'P 1'
#
loop_
_entity.id
_entity.type
_entity.pdbx_description
1 polymer ?
#
loop_
_entity_poly.entity_id
_entity_poly.type
_entity_poly.pdbx_seq_one_letter_code
_entity_poly.pdbx_strand_id
1 'polypeptide(L)'
;MPRTPFYEDYMGIRKMAQRILKEREAAFQALPDREKARLRPRILPIPVQEAVKRGEKRLFEVLRDEADWGVGKLVTRVLWQTRYPEPCFWRLTRVAPDELAENRDFGEAWGIRTWRGIYENAERQILDANTTHGWWIVPPEKEEEFCTIPEDSTYAEERKVPYEVPVPPLLRAMILAERERKGEDLTEPMMPITVATGPRHRASQVSWEEYKQWLKEKNI
;
A
#
# COMPACT_ATOMS: atom_id res chain seq x y z
N MET A 1 -16.36 36.10 32.77
CA MET A 1 -15.16 36.40 31.98
C MET A 1 -15.59 37.11 30.69
N PRO A 2 -15.00 38.24 30.31
CA PRO A 2 -15.35 38.91 29.06
C PRO A 2 -14.91 38.05 27.87
N ARG A 3 -15.80 37.86 26.89
CA ARG A 3 -15.49 37.12 25.66
C ARG A 3 -14.49 37.94 24.85
N THR A 4 -13.36 37.35 24.50
CA THR A 4 -12.35 38.00 23.65
C THR A 4 -12.92 38.16 22.23
N PRO A 5 -12.63 39.26 21.51
CA PRO A 5 -13.11 39.52 20.14
C PRO A 5 -12.87 38.33 19.18
N PHE A 6 -11.73 37.65 19.34
CA PHE A 6 -11.34 36.47 18.56
C PHE A 6 -12.33 35.27 18.68
N TYR A 7 -13.03 35.13 19.80
CA TYR A 7 -13.99 34.04 20.04
C TYR A 7 -15.32 34.29 19.31
N GLU A 8 -15.72 35.55 19.16
CA GLU A 8 -16.94 35.92 18.43
C GLU A 8 -16.77 35.74 16.93
N ASP A 9 -15.58 36.08 16.40
CA ASP A 9 -15.20 35.81 15.01
C ASP A 9 -15.14 34.32 14.72
N TYR A 10 -14.49 33.51 15.57
CA TYR A 10 -14.43 32.05 15.41
C TYR A 10 -15.83 31.41 15.44
N MET A 11 -16.70 31.84 16.35
CA MET A 11 -18.09 31.35 16.40
C MET A 11 -18.92 31.83 15.20
N GLY A 12 -18.65 33.01 14.67
CA GLY A 12 -19.23 33.52 13.43
C GLY A 12 -18.82 32.69 12.21
N ILE A 13 -17.53 32.41 12.07
CA ILE A 13 -16.96 31.55 11.02
C ILE A 13 -17.53 30.13 11.12
N ARG A 14 -17.64 29.58 12.34
CA ARG A 14 -18.21 28.24 12.56
C ARG A 14 -19.70 28.16 12.19
N LYS A 15 -20.49 29.16 12.59
CA LYS A 15 -21.91 29.25 12.19
C LYS A 15 -22.06 29.40 10.68
N MET A 16 -21.19 30.18 10.06
CA MET A 16 -21.16 30.34 8.60
C MET A 16 -20.80 29.02 7.90
N ALA A 17 -19.78 28.30 8.38
CA ALA A 17 -19.39 26.99 7.86
C ALA A 17 -20.53 25.96 8.00
N GLN A 18 -21.22 25.93 9.14
CA GLN A 18 -22.40 25.08 9.35
C GLN A 18 -23.55 25.43 8.39
N ARG A 19 -23.77 26.72 8.16
CA ARG A 19 -24.75 27.20 7.18
C ARG A 19 -24.39 26.74 5.77
N ILE A 20 -23.14 26.92 5.36
CA ILE A 20 -22.64 26.48 4.04
C ILE A 20 -22.77 24.96 3.87
N LEU A 21 -22.45 24.17 4.90
CA LEU A 21 -22.64 22.71 4.89
C LEU A 21 -24.12 22.34 4.69
N LYS A 22 -25.01 22.98 5.45
CA LYS A 22 -26.46 22.75 5.36
C LYS A 22 -27.04 23.17 4.01
N GLU A 23 -26.58 24.29 3.46
CA GLU A 23 -26.96 24.76 2.12
C GLU A 23 -26.47 23.79 1.02
N ARG A 24 -25.24 23.26 1.14
CA ARG A 24 -24.70 22.23 0.25
C ARG A 24 -25.48 20.92 0.32
N GLU A 25 -25.84 20.47 1.51
CA GLU A 25 -26.66 19.28 1.69
C GLU A 25 -28.05 19.44 1.08
N ALA A 26 -28.71 20.58 1.31
CA ALA A 26 -30.01 20.89 0.70
C ALA A 26 -29.92 20.95 -0.83
N ALA A 27 -28.87 21.58 -1.37
CA ALA A 27 -28.61 21.62 -2.81
C ALA A 27 -28.38 20.21 -3.38
N PHE A 28 -27.61 19.35 -2.69
CA PHE A 28 -27.41 17.96 -3.08
C PHE A 28 -28.73 17.16 -3.09
N GLN A 29 -29.62 17.39 -2.12
CA GLN A 29 -30.92 16.73 -2.05
C GLN A 29 -31.89 17.19 -3.16
N ALA A 30 -31.74 18.42 -3.66
CA ALA A 30 -32.56 18.95 -4.76
C ALA A 30 -32.17 18.40 -6.15
N LEU A 31 -31.00 17.77 -6.30
CA LEU A 31 -30.52 17.26 -7.59
C LEU A 31 -31.31 16.01 -8.06
N PRO A 32 -31.39 15.77 -9.39
CA PRO A 32 -31.91 14.52 -9.94
C PRO A 32 -31.06 13.31 -9.51
N ASP A 33 -31.67 12.13 -9.40
CA ASP A 33 -31.00 10.92 -8.88
C ASP A 33 -29.74 10.51 -9.65
N ARG A 34 -29.72 10.76 -10.97
CA ARG A 34 -28.56 10.51 -11.83
C ARG A 34 -27.37 11.42 -11.48
N GLU A 35 -27.62 12.67 -11.12
CA GLU A 35 -26.58 13.63 -10.72
C GLU A 35 -26.15 13.38 -9.28
N LYS A 36 -27.09 13.04 -8.39
CA LYS A 36 -26.79 12.54 -7.05
C LYS A 36 -25.84 11.35 -7.10
N ALA A 37 -26.09 10.36 -7.95
CA ALA A 37 -25.22 9.18 -8.07
C ALA A 37 -23.78 9.53 -8.51
N ARG A 38 -23.61 10.55 -9.36
CA ARG A 38 -22.29 11.04 -9.79
C ARG A 38 -21.56 11.83 -8.71
N LEU A 39 -22.31 12.58 -7.91
CA LEU A 39 -21.79 13.47 -6.86
C LEU A 39 -21.78 12.83 -5.47
N ARG A 40 -22.32 11.61 -5.32
CA ARG A 40 -22.26 10.87 -4.06
C ARG A 40 -20.80 10.84 -3.60
N PRO A 41 -20.51 11.24 -2.35
CA PRO A 41 -19.17 11.09 -1.83
C PRO A 41 -18.77 9.63 -2.04
N ARG A 42 -17.58 9.41 -2.62
CA ARG A 42 -17.07 8.05 -2.80
C ARG A 42 -17.06 7.40 -1.44
N ILE A 43 -17.94 6.42 -1.26
CA ILE A 43 -17.99 5.65 -0.03
C ILE A 43 -16.60 5.06 0.15
N LEU A 44 -16.04 5.19 1.35
CA LEU A 44 -14.75 4.58 1.66
C LEU A 44 -14.81 3.09 1.29
N PRO A 45 -13.72 2.50 0.75
CA PRO A 45 -13.68 1.07 0.51
C PRO A 45 -14.06 0.28 1.77
N ILE A 46 -14.77 -0.84 1.63
CA ILE A 46 -15.28 -1.64 2.76
C ILE A 46 -14.21 -1.91 3.84
N PRO A 47 -12.95 -2.30 3.50
CA PRO A 47 -11.92 -2.53 4.52
C PRO A 47 -11.59 -1.29 5.35
N VAL A 48 -11.65 -0.09 4.75
CA VAL A 48 -11.42 1.18 5.45
C VAL A 48 -12.58 1.47 6.39
N GLN A 49 -13.82 1.19 5.99
CA GLN A 49 -14.97 1.34 6.88
C GLN A 49 -14.89 0.42 8.10
N GLU A 50 -14.45 -0.83 7.91
CA GLU A 50 -14.28 -1.78 9.01
C GLU A 50 -13.18 -1.36 9.99
N ALA A 51 -12.07 -0.83 9.48
CA ALA A 51 -11.00 -0.28 10.31
C ALA A 51 -11.51 0.92 11.14
N VAL A 52 -12.24 1.85 10.52
CA VAL A 52 -12.87 2.98 11.22
C VAL A 52 -13.84 2.49 12.30
N LYS A 53 -14.66 1.46 12.02
CA LYS A 53 -15.58 0.87 13.01
C LYS A 53 -14.84 0.23 14.20
N ARG A 54 -13.64 -0.31 13.97
CA ARG A 54 -12.77 -0.88 15.02
C ARG A 54 -12.05 0.20 15.84
N GLY A 55 -12.18 1.47 15.47
CA GLY A 55 -11.44 2.57 16.13
C GLY A 55 -9.97 2.60 15.75
N GLU A 56 -9.59 2.00 14.62
CA GLU A 56 -8.23 2.04 14.10
C GLU A 56 -7.89 3.48 13.64
N LYS A 57 -6.77 4.01 14.11
CA LYS A 57 -6.36 5.41 13.87
C LYS A 57 -5.57 5.59 12.57
N ARG A 58 -5.61 6.81 12.04
CA ARG A 58 -4.71 7.29 10.97
C ARG A 58 -3.34 7.63 11.54
N LEU A 59 -2.34 7.81 10.67
CA LEU A 59 -0.96 8.06 11.13
C LEU A 59 -0.88 9.30 12.04
N PHE A 60 -1.38 10.45 11.58
CA PHE A 60 -1.32 11.70 12.34
C PHE A 60 -2.15 11.68 13.63
N GLU A 61 -3.24 10.90 13.66
CA GLU A 61 -4.01 10.68 14.89
C GLU A 61 -3.23 9.89 15.95
N VAL A 62 -2.26 9.08 15.54
CA VAL A 62 -1.34 8.37 16.44
C VAL A 62 -0.17 9.28 16.84
N LEU A 63 0.36 10.05 15.89
CA LEU A 63 1.53 10.90 16.12
C LEU A 63 1.23 12.19 16.90
N ARG A 64 -0.03 12.66 16.93
CA ARG A 64 -0.40 13.95 17.55
C ARG A 64 -0.07 14.04 19.05
N ASP A 65 -0.07 12.91 19.73
CA ASP A 65 0.16 12.82 21.19
C ASP A 65 1.64 12.62 21.52
N GLU A 66 2.49 12.47 20.49
CA GLU A 66 3.91 12.17 20.64
C GLU A 66 4.80 13.40 20.55
N ALA A 67 5.91 13.36 21.28
CA ALA A 67 6.95 14.38 21.18
C ALA A 67 7.52 14.41 19.74
N ASP A 68 7.72 15.62 19.21
CA ASP A 68 8.22 15.87 17.85
C ASP A 68 7.51 15.03 16.78
N TRP A 69 6.20 14.80 16.94
CA TRP A 69 5.39 13.99 16.02
C TRP A 69 5.92 12.56 15.82
N GLY A 70 6.60 12.00 16.82
CA GLY A 70 7.13 10.64 16.78
C GLY A 70 8.31 10.44 15.82
N VAL A 71 9.01 11.51 15.44
CA VAL A 71 10.26 11.40 14.65
C VAL A 71 11.24 10.47 15.37
N GLY A 72 11.85 9.57 14.61
CA GLY A 72 12.77 8.54 15.11
C GLY A 72 12.10 7.23 15.52
N LYS A 73 10.77 7.22 15.80
CA LYS A 73 10.05 6.02 16.19
C LYS A 73 9.72 5.12 15.00
N LEU A 74 9.49 3.84 15.30
CA LEU A 74 8.95 2.88 14.34
C LEU A 74 7.43 2.93 14.31
N VAL A 75 6.88 3.07 13.11
CA VAL A 75 5.44 2.97 12.86
C VAL A 75 5.14 1.81 11.94
N THR A 76 4.09 1.07 12.27
CA THR A 76 3.62 -0.06 11.46
C THR A 76 2.10 -0.06 11.40
N ARG A 77 1.54 -1.03 10.68
CA ARG A 77 0.11 -1.20 10.48
C ARG A 77 -0.35 -2.55 10.92
N VAL A 78 -1.56 -2.59 11.47
CA VAL A 78 -2.24 -3.84 11.87
C VAL A 78 -2.33 -4.79 10.67
N LEU A 79 -2.75 -4.27 9.51
CA LEU A 79 -2.92 -5.09 8.30
C LEU A 79 -1.60 -5.70 7.78
N TRP A 80 -0.46 -5.05 8.03
CA TRP A 80 0.83 -5.62 7.60
C TRP A 80 1.18 -6.84 8.45
N GLN A 81 1.00 -6.76 9.76
CA GLN A 81 1.27 -7.87 10.69
C GLN A 81 0.35 -9.08 10.43
N THR A 82 -0.92 -8.84 10.10
CA THR A 82 -1.83 -9.95 9.77
C THR A 82 -1.51 -10.60 8.42
N ARG A 83 -0.97 -9.83 7.48
CA ARG A 83 -0.75 -10.28 6.10
C ARG A 83 0.63 -10.89 5.87
N TYR A 84 1.64 -10.38 6.56
CA TYR A 84 3.03 -10.70 6.34
C TYR A 84 3.67 -11.11 7.67
N PRO A 85 4.29 -12.30 7.76
CA PRO A 85 5.06 -12.69 8.94
C PRO A 85 6.36 -11.88 9.06
N GLU A 86 6.78 -11.21 7.98
CA GLU A 86 8.03 -10.48 7.91
C GLU A 86 7.88 -9.05 8.45
N PRO A 87 8.96 -8.47 9.00
CA PRO A 87 8.88 -7.15 9.59
C PRO A 87 8.57 -6.09 8.53
N CYS A 88 7.49 -5.35 8.76
CA CYS A 88 7.01 -4.29 7.88
C CYS A 88 6.80 -3.03 8.71
N PHE A 89 7.61 -2.01 8.51
CA PHE A 89 7.51 -0.76 9.26
C PHE A 89 8.14 0.41 8.51
N TRP A 90 7.88 1.60 9.02
CA TRP A 90 8.60 2.81 8.66
C TRP A 90 9.32 3.34 9.90
N ARG A 91 10.58 3.74 9.71
CA ARG A 91 11.27 4.58 10.68
C ARG A 91 11.05 6.03 10.29
N LEU A 92 10.34 6.78 11.13
CA LEU A 92 10.02 8.17 10.83
C LEU A 92 11.28 9.04 10.89
N THR A 93 11.50 9.84 9.86
CA THR A 93 12.64 10.76 9.76
C THR A 93 12.20 12.21 9.82
N ARG A 94 11.05 12.53 9.22
CA ARG A 94 10.48 13.87 9.21
C ARG A 94 8.97 13.82 9.16
N VAL A 95 8.32 14.72 9.89
CA VAL A 95 6.86 14.86 9.90
C VAL A 95 6.52 16.34 9.82
N ALA A 96 5.62 16.69 8.91
CA ALA A 96 5.08 18.03 8.73
C ALA A 96 3.55 17.96 8.87
N PRO A 97 2.98 18.21 10.05
CA PRO A 97 1.53 18.23 10.23
C PRO A 97 0.92 19.41 9.46
N ASP A 98 -0.33 19.26 9.03
CA ASP A 98 -1.12 20.37 8.53
C ASP A 98 -1.65 21.18 9.72
N GLU A 99 -1.06 22.35 9.95
CA GLU A 99 -1.44 23.24 11.05
C GLU A 99 -2.83 23.86 10.87
N LEU A 100 -3.35 23.88 9.64
CA LEU A 100 -4.69 24.41 9.35
C LEU A 100 -5.80 23.40 9.64
N ALA A 101 -5.46 22.12 9.77
CA ALA A 101 -6.43 21.09 10.13
C ALA A 101 -6.83 21.22 11.60
N GLU A 102 -8.14 21.35 11.86
CA GLU A 102 -8.70 21.59 13.21
C GLU A 102 -8.22 20.56 14.24
N ASN A 103 -8.09 19.29 13.83
CA ASN A 103 -7.65 18.20 14.69
C ASN A 103 -6.18 17.80 14.49
N ARG A 104 -5.45 18.48 13.59
CA ARG A 104 -4.08 18.12 13.16
C ARG A 104 -3.94 16.64 12.80
N ASP A 105 -4.97 16.11 12.14
CA ASP A 105 -5.13 14.72 11.74
C ASP A 105 -4.66 14.44 10.31
N PHE A 106 -4.03 15.43 9.68
CA PHE A 106 -3.46 15.39 8.34
C PHE A 106 -2.06 15.99 8.33
N GLY A 107 -1.28 15.62 7.32
CA GLY A 107 0.01 16.22 7.03
C GLY A 107 0.82 15.40 6.05
N GLU A 108 2.12 15.63 6.04
CA GLU A 108 3.08 14.87 5.26
C GLU A 108 4.10 14.20 6.20
N ALA A 109 4.39 12.93 5.97
CA ALA A 109 5.36 12.18 6.75
C ALA A 109 6.37 11.53 5.80
N TRP A 110 7.62 11.49 6.24
CA TRP A 110 8.73 10.83 5.58
C TRP A 110 9.37 9.84 6.53
N GLY A 111 9.89 8.78 5.94
CA GLY A 111 10.59 7.77 6.69
C GLY A 111 11.41 6.86 5.81
N ILE A 112 12.16 6.01 6.47
CA ILE A 112 12.89 4.91 5.85
C ILE A 112 12.03 3.66 5.98
N ARG A 113 11.73 3.00 4.86
CA ARG A 113 10.83 1.84 4.85
C ARG A 113 11.62 0.54 4.99
N THR A 114 11.17 -0.31 5.91
CA THR A 114 11.47 -1.73 5.89
C THR A 114 10.22 -2.45 5.37
N TRP A 115 10.28 -2.95 4.14
CA TRP A 115 9.14 -3.63 3.53
C TRP A 115 9.40 -5.12 3.44
N ARG A 116 8.72 -5.89 4.30
CA ARG A 116 8.92 -7.33 4.46
C ARG A 116 10.42 -7.59 4.62
N GLY A 117 11.07 -7.18 5.69
CA GLY A 117 12.50 -7.43 5.90
C GLY A 117 13.52 -6.80 4.93
N ILE A 118 13.11 -6.20 3.79
CA ILE A 118 14.01 -5.42 2.94
C ILE A 118 14.08 -4.02 3.48
N TYR A 119 15.27 -3.64 3.92
CA TYR A 119 15.58 -2.28 4.31
C TYR A 119 15.82 -1.42 3.05
N GLU A 120 15.03 -0.37 2.88
CA GLU A 120 15.28 0.66 1.87
C GLU A 120 16.25 1.68 2.45
N ASN A 121 17.36 2.00 1.79
CA ASN A 121 18.35 2.94 2.34
C ASN A 121 17.97 4.42 2.17
N ALA A 122 16.84 4.71 1.50
CA ALA A 122 16.45 6.05 1.11
C ALA A 122 15.18 6.49 1.84
N GLU A 123 15.19 7.75 2.31
CA GLU A 123 14.00 8.40 2.83
C GLU A 123 12.94 8.54 1.73
N ARG A 124 11.69 8.23 2.06
CA ARG A 124 10.55 8.37 1.15
C ARG A 124 9.33 8.92 1.87
N GLN A 125 8.51 9.66 1.15
CA GLN A 125 7.21 10.12 1.65
C GLN A 125 6.24 8.95 1.82
N ILE A 126 5.54 8.92 2.93
CA ILE A 126 4.48 7.97 3.25
C ILE A 126 3.18 8.47 2.59
N LEU A 127 2.95 8.05 1.36
CA LEU A 127 1.83 8.54 0.53
C LEU A 127 0.45 8.19 1.11
N ASP A 128 0.35 7.10 1.88
CA ASP A 128 -0.91 6.59 2.43
C ASP A 128 -1.16 6.99 3.89
N ALA A 129 -0.32 7.85 4.46
CA ALA A 129 -0.39 8.32 5.86
C ALA A 129 -1.76 8.91 6.25
N ASN A 130 -2.37 9.67 5.34
CA ASN A 130 -3.63 10.38 5.58
C ASN A 130 -4.88 9.54 5.25
N THR A 131 -4.74 8.54 4.38
CA THR A 131 -5.89 7.81 3.82
C THR A 131 -6.13 6.50 4.55
N THR A 132 -5.06 5.84 5.00
CA THR A 132 -5.16 4.50 5.59
C THR A 132 -5.27 4.55 7.10
N HIS A 133 -6.05 3.60 7.64
CA HIS A 133 -6.26 3.42 9.07
C HIS A 133 -5.48 2.19 9.55
N GLY A 134 -5.35 2.06 10.87
CA GLY A 134 -4.66 0.93 11.51
C GLY A 134 -3.19 1.18 11.73
N TRP A 135 -2.78 2.44 11.76
CA TRP A 135 -1.43 2.84 12.15
C TRP A 135 -1.25 2.73 13.66
N TRP A 136 -0.06 2.31 14.08
CA TRP A 136 0.35 2.32 15.47
C TRP A 136 1.87 2.46 15.57
N ILE A 137 2.34 2.96 16.72
CA ILE A 137 3.75 3.10 17.05
C ILE A 137 4.20 1.84 17.76
N VAL A 138 5.34 1.30 17.34
CA VAL A 138 5.98 0.16 18.02
C VAL A 138 6.63 0.68 19.32
N PRO A 139 6.32 0.09 20.48
CA PRO A 139 6.99 0.44 21.72
C PRO A 139 8.50 0.16 21.63
N PRO A 140 9.36 1.00 22.26
CA PRO A 140 10.81 0.89 22.17
C PRO A 140 11.33 -0.49 22.61
N GLU A 141 10.72 -1.05 23.66
CA GLU A 141 11.07 -2.37 24.20
C GLU A 141 10.89 -3.51 23.19
N LYS A 142 9.97 -3.33 22.22
CA LYS A 142 9.62 -4.34 21.22
C LYS A 142 10.26 -4.05 19.87
N GLU A 143 11.03 -2.97 19.73
CA GLU A 143 11.62 -2.59 18.45
C GLU A 143 12.63 -3.63 17.96
N GLU A 144 13.44 -4.21 18.85
CA GLU A 144 14.42 -5.24 18.49
C GLU A 144 13.73 -6.52 17.97
N GLU A 145 12.69 -6.97 18.68
CA GLU A 145 11.87 -8.11 18.25
C GLU A 145 11.20 -7.83 16.90
N PHE A 146 10.66 -6.61 16.72
CA PHE A 146 9.96 -6.23 15.50
C PHE A 146 10.90 -6.01 14.30
N CYS A 147 12.20 -5.77 14.53
CA CYS A 147 13.19 -5.67 13.46
C CYS A 147 13.74 -7.03 13.03
N THR A 148 13.58 -8.06 13.86
CA THR A 148 14.12 -9.40 13.59
C THR A 148 13.24 -10.13 12.57
N ILE A 149 13.86 -10.78 11.59
CA ILE A 149 13.15 -11.61 10.61
C ILE A 149 12.92 -12.99 11.25
N PRO A 150 11.66 -13.46 11.39
CA PRO A 150 11.40 -14.79 11.93
C PRO A 150 11.97 -15.89 11.04
N GLU A 151 12.52 -16.95 11.65
CA GLU A 151 13.05 -18.12 10.94
C GLU A 151 11.97 -18.84 10.12
N ASP A 152 10.74 -18.89 10.65
CA ASP A 152 9.57 -19.48 10.00
C ASP A 152 8.99 -18.63 8.85
N SER A 153 9.60 -17.47 8.55
CA SER A 153 9.11 -16.65 7.45
C SER A 153 9.38 -17.35 6.11
N THR A 154 8.30 -17.67 5.39
CA THR A 154 8.33 -18.19 3.99
C THR A 154 9.00 -17.23 2.99
N TYR A 155 9.39 -16.07 3.48
CA TYR A 155 10.24 -15.08 2.86
C TYR A 155 11.58 -15.59 2.30
N ALA A 156 12.15 -16.64 2.91
CA ALA A 156 13.42 -17.22 2.52
C ALA A 156 13.38 -17.96 1.17
N GLU A 157 12.18 -18.36 0.71
CA GLU A 157 12.05 -19.05 -0.57
C GLU A 157 11.93 -18.03 -1.71
N GLU A 158 13.06 -17.66 -2.29
CA GLU A 158 13.06 -17.00 -3.60
C GLU A 158 12.27 -17.85 -4.58
N ARG A 159 11.20 -17.28 -5.15
CA ARG A 159 10.39 -18.00 -6.13
C ARG A 159 11.19 -18.12 -7.41
N LYS A 160 11.81 -19.29 -7.63
CA LYS A 160 12.55 -19.58 -8.84
C LYS A 160 11.61 -19.65 -10.04
N VAL A 161 11.89 -18.85 -11.07
CA VAL A 161 11.09 -18.76 -12.31
C VAL A 161 11.94 -19.25 -13.50
N PRO A 162 11.41 -20.14 -14.36
CA PRO A 162 12.12 -20.61 -15.55
C PRO A 162 12.43 -19.48 -16.55
N TYR A 163 13.45 -19.68 -17.40
CA TYR A 163 13.78 -18.74 -18.46
C TYR A 163 12.69 -18.66 -19.52
N GLU A 164 12.06 -19.80 -19.84
CA GLU A 164 11.01 -19.86 -20.85
C GLU A 164 9.85 -20.74 -20.37
N VAL A 165 8.65 -20.40 -20.82
CA VAL A 165 7.43 -21.19 -20.62
C VAL A 165 6.77 -21.52 -21.96
N PRO A 166 6.00 -22.62 -22.04
CA PRO A 166 5.20 -22.89 -23.23
C PRO A 166 4.28 -21.71 -23.56
N VAL A 167 4.18 -21.37 -24.83
CA VAL A 167 3.27 -20.32 -25.28
C VAL A 167 1.81 -20.69 -24.97
N PRO A 168 0.90 -19.72 -24.74
CA PRO A 168 -0.51 -19.99 -24.51
C PRO A 168 -1.15 -20.82 -25.64
N PRO A 169 -2.19 -21.64 -25.34
CA PRO A 169 -2.70 -22.67 -26.26
C PRO A 169 -3.10 -22.18 -27.65
N LEU A 170 -3.71 -20.99 -27.74
CA LEU A 170 -4.09 -20.41 -29.03
C LEU A 170 -2.87 -20.03 -29.87
N LEU A 171 -1.91 -19.34 -29.25
CA LEU A 171 -0.67 -18.92 -29.92
C LEU A 171 0.17 -20.13 -30.34
N ARG A 172 0.18 -21.18 -29.51
CA ARG A 172 0.79 -22.48 -29.81
C ARG A 172 0.24 -23.06 -31.11
N ALA A 173 -1.09 -23.17 -31.20
CA ALA A 173 -1.76 -23.73 -32.38
C ALA A 173 -1.49 -22.91 -33.64
N MET A 174 -1.47 -21.58 -33.53
CA MET A 174 -1.16 -20.69 -34.66
C MET A 174 0.29 -20.86 -35.16
N ILE A 175 1.26 -20.95 -34.23
CA ILE A 175 2.67 -21.14 -34.58
C ILE A 175 2.89 -22.51 -35.23
N LEU A 176 2.30 -23.57 -34.67
CA LEU A 176 2.44 -24.92 -35.22
C LEU A 176 1.81 -25.05 -36.61
N ALA A 177 0.62 -24.48 -36.82
CA ALA A 177 -0.04 -24.49 -38.13
C ALA A 177 0.77 -23.74 -39.21
N GLU A 178 1.41 -22.63 -38.85
CA GLU A 178 2.26 -21.87 -39.77
C GLU A 178 3.58 -22.60 -40.09
N ARG A 179 4.17 -23.30 -39.10
CA ARG A 179 5.35 -24.16 -39.30
C ARG A 179 5.03 -25.35 -40.19
N GLU A 180 3.89 -26.00 -39.98
CA GLU A 180 3.41 -27.10 -40.82
C GLU A 180 3.23 -26.65 -42.28
N ARG A 181 2.63 -25.48 -42.50
CA ARG A 181 2.50 -24.89 -43.84
C ARG A 181 3.85 -24.64 -44.53
N LYS A 182 4.88 -24.26 -43.77
CA LYS A 182 6.24 -24.00 -44.26
C LYS A 182 7.11 -25.25 -44.38
N GLY A 183 6.65 -26.40 -43.88
CA GLY A 183 7.43 -27.63 -43.80
C GLY A 183 8.57 -27.56 -42.78
N GLU A 184 8.43 -26.71 -41.76
CA GLU A 184 9.38 -26.58 -40.64
C GLU A 184 9.09 -27.62 -39.55
N ASP A 185 10.05 -27.82 -38.65
CA ASP A 185 9.92 -28.76 -37.54
C ASP A 185 8.86 -28.31 -36.51
N LEU A 186 8.08 -29.27 -36.01
CA LEU A 186 6.93 -29.07 -35.12
C LEU A 186 7.32 -29.03 -33.63
N THR A 187 8.55 -28.62 -33.33
CA THR A 187 9.06 -28.46 -31.97
C THR A 187 8.19 -27.50 -31.15
N GLU A 188 8.02 -27.79 -29.85
CA GLU A 188 7.16 -27.02 -28.95
C GLU A 188 7.63 -25.54 -28.86
N PRO A 189 6.75 -24.56 -29.17
CA PRO A 189 7.13 -23.15 -29.12
C PRO A 189 7.19 -22.61 -27.69
N MET A 190 8.33 -22.03 -27.33
CA MET A 190 8.60 -21.47 -25.99
C MET A 190 8.59 -19.92 -26.01
N MET A 191 8.22 -19.33 -24.88
CA MET A 191 8.17 -17.88 -24.66
C MET A 191 9.16 -17.45 -23.57
N PRO A 192 10.09 -16.52 -23.86
CA PRO A 192 11.01 -16.03 -22.86
C PRO A 192 10.30 -15.18 -21.80
N ILE A 193 10.63 -15.43 -20.53
CA ILE A 193 10.14 -14.65 -19.40
C ILE A 193 11.24 -13.69 -18.94
N THR A 194 10.86 -12.44 -18.71
CA THR A 194 11.66 -11.48 -17.95
C THR A 194 11.07 -11.32 -16.57
N VAL A 195 11.92 -11.41 -15.55
CA VAL A 195 11.49 -11.25 -14.17
C VAL A 195 11.70 -9.79 -13.78
N ALA A 196 10.62 -9.13 -13.35
CA ALA A 196 10.74 -7.80 -12.76
C ALA A 196 11.48 -7.90 -11.43
N THR A 197 12.63 -7.24 -11.32
CA THR A 197 13.40 -7.16 -10.09
C THR A 197 12.95 -5.94 -9.28
N GLY A 198 12.71 -6.11 -7.98
CA GLY A 198 12.42 -4.98 -7.11
C GLY A 198 11.94 -5.39 -5.72
N PRO A 199 11.81 -4.44 -4.76
CA PRO A 199 11.47 -4.75 -3.37
C PRO A 199 10.13 -5.49 -3.17
N ARG A 200 9.23 -5.37 -4.15
CA ARG A 200 7.92 -6.05 -4.16
C ARG A 200 7.94 -7.40 -4.90
N HIS A 201 8.98 -7.69 -5.67
CA HIS A 201 9.07 -8.83 -6.57
C HIS A 201 10.23 -9.73 -6.13
N ARG A 202 9.89 -10.92 -5.61
CA ARG A 202 10.83 -11.92 -5.08
C ARG A 202 10.88 -13.14 -5.98
N ALA A 203 11.10 -12.89 -7.25
CA ALA A 203 11.37 -13.94 -8.20
C ALA A 203 12.82 -13.79 -8.65
N SER A 204 13.56 -14.89 -8.61
CA SER A 204 14.86 -15.01 -9.25
C SER A 204 14.70 -15.95 -10.43
N GLN A 205 15.47 -15.71 -11.47
CA GLN A 205 15.55 -16.66 -12.58
C GLN A 205 16.35 -17.87 -12.09
N VAL A 206 15.90 -19.09 -12.40
CA VAL A 206 16.69 -20.31 -12.13
C VAL A 206 18.07 -20.18 -12.78
N SER A 207 19.06 -20.93 -12.33
CA SER A 207 20.30 -21.06 -13.09
C SER A 207 20.03 -21.75 -14.43
N TRP A 208 20.87 -21.50 -15.44
CA TRP A 208 20.75 -22.14 -16.75
C TRP A 208 20.86 -23.68 -16.67
N GLU A 209 21.60 -24.19 -15.69
CA GLU A 209 21.78 -25.62 -15.45
C GLU A 209 20.52 -26.27 -14.88
N GLU A 210 19.93 -25.64 -13.85
CA GLU A 210 18.64 -26.08 -13.28
C GLU A 210 17.53 -26.01 -14.32
N TYR A 211 17.54 -25.00 -15.20
CA TYR A 211 16.56 -24.88 -16.29
C TYR A 211 16.68 -26.01 -17.32
N LYS A 212 17.91 -26.40 -17.70
CA LYS A 212 18.13 -27.57 -18.58
C LYS A 212 17.66 -28.88 -17.95
N GLN A 213 17.83 -29.03 -16.64
CA GLN A 213 17.32 -30.19 -15.93
C GLN A 213 15.79 -30.21 -15.90
N TRP A 214 15.17 -29.05 -15.71
CA TRP A 214 13.73 -28.88 -15.77
C TRP A 214 13.13 -29.22 -17.14
N LEU A 215 13.79 -28.83 -18.24
CA LEU A 215 13.38 -29.19 -19.61
C LEU A 215 13.39 -30.72 -19.80
N LYS A 216 14.48 -31.38 -19.37
CA LYS A 216 14.62 -32.83 -19.42
C LYS A 216 13.53 -33.57 -18.61
N GLU A 217 13.22 -33.09 -17.40
CA GLU A 217 12.15 -33.66 -16.57
C GLU A 217 10.77 -33.52 -17.18
N LYS A 218 10.53 -32.43 -17.93
CA LYS A 218 9.27 -32.14 -18.60
C LYS A 218 9.12 -32.83 -19.96
N ASN A 219 10.18 -33.47 -20.45
CA ASN A 219 10.26 -34.08 -21.78
C ASN A 219 9.93 -33.07 -22.91
N ILE A 220 10.40 -31.83 -22.72
CA ILE A 220 10.36 -30.71 -23.67
C ILE A 220 11.79 -30.49 -24.14
#